data_AF-A0A8R2JWJ9-F1
#
_entry.id   AF-A0A8R2JWJ9-F1
#
_cell.length_a   1.000
_cell.length_b   1.000
_cell.length_c   1.000
_cell.angle_alpha   90.00
_cell.angle_beta   90.00
_cell.angle_gamma   90.00
#
_symmetry.space_group_name_H-M   'P 1'
#
loop_
_entity.id
_entity.type
_entity.pdbx_description
1 polymer ?
#
loop_
_entity_poly.entity_id
_entity_poly.type
_entity_poly.pdbx_seq_one_letter_code
_entity_poly.pdbx_strand_id
1 'polypeptide(L)'
;MAISSYSMEDNTFPKTFELLPCPKTLNNMKLLKTKLNLLYKNKLKKQPQELFMRKTQEAVTLPEYSEVNSVMELVNTQVPEALSNLEEQFGTSTNITVASEVGSSAMQRMVSKWWRVATCGLAVQVLWVSKHRSGVVSNMLGTEWATRKKEDGKTVVTVSTHKTGDREPALIVLSDELAIQIERYYPLRQRVRTTAKEFFITNKGQRLVKIYDELNKLYHTKLSANIFRRMVESQSRGHDRVTCTGVAKALQHSEDTALRHYHVPDAKEAIRRQRHIDVVDETAVFEDVVSKEFDNLFPYAPYANWTDAGIRERIMDSDAYAAHPTATITDALVQRVKARYNDAVFGERAEILVGHMRANYNKNNVTKHAVIDTAKERKLHYFLNGDQEKMCRHIIAKFN
;
A
#
# COMPACT_ATOMS: atom_id res chain seq x y z
N MET A 1 -11.91 1.00 -32.98
CA MET A 1 -12.89 1.52 -33.96
C MET A 1 -12.73 3.03 -34.03
N ALA A 2 -12.34 3.56 -35.19
CA ALA A 2 -12.31 5.00 -35.42
C ALA A 2 -13.77 5.50 -35.51
N ILE A 3 -14.14 6.48 -34.68
CA ILE A 3 -15.42 7.16 -34.82
C ILE A 3 -15.31 7.97 -36.12
N SER A 4 -15.97 7.52 -37.18
CA SER A 4 -16.22 8.34 -38.36
C SER A 4 -17.03 9.54 -37.92
N SER A 5 -16.43 10.72 -37.95
CA SER A 5 -17.11 11.97 -37.67
C SER A 5 -18.17 12.19 -38.74
N TYR A 6 -19.43 11.92 -38.40
CA TYR A 6 -20.58 12.34 -39.19
C TYR A 6 -20.60 13.87 -39.22
N SER A 7 -20.25 14.46 -40.35
CA SER A 7 -20.48 15.88 -40.62
C SER A 7 -21.92 16.03 -41.09
N MET A 8 -22.83 16.37 -40.18
CA MET A 8 -24.12 16.94 -40.59
C MET A 8 -23.93 18.44 -40.78
N GLU A 9 -24.27 18.94 -41.98
CA GLU A 9 -24.38 20.38 -42.20
C GLU A 9 -25.57 20.91 -41.41
N ASP A 10 -25.29 21.71 -40.39
CA ASP A 10 -26.33 22.41 -39.64
C ASP A 10 -26.81 23.61 -40.46
N ASN A 11 -27.96 23.44 -41.13
CA ASN A 11 -28.61 24.50 -41.90
C ASN A 11 -29.04 25.70 -41.06
N THR A 12 -29.05 25.59 -39.72
CA THR A 12 -29.38 26.68 -38.80
C THR A 12 -28.16 27.48 -38.35
N PHE A 13 -26.94 27.08 -38.76
CA PHE A 13 -25.72 27.77 -38.37
C PHE A 13 -25.71 29.22 -38.92
N PRO A 14 -25.47 30.25 -38.08
CA PRO A 14 -25.49 31.63 -38.54
C PRO A 14 -24.47 31.88 -39.67
N LYS A 15 -24.96 32.38 -40.80
CA LYS A 15 -24.14 32.71 -42.00
C LYS A 15 -24.06 34.22 -42.21
N THR A 16 -23.02 34.68 -42.87
CA THR A 16 -22.91 36.04 -43.41
C THR A 16 -23.80 36.17 -44.66
N PHE A 17 -23.90 37.38 -45.18
CA PHE A 17 -24.61 37.65 -46.45
C PHE A 17 -24.04 36.83 -47.63
N GLU A 18 -22.75 36.50 -47.59
CA GLU A 18 -22.07 35.65 -48.58
C GLU A 18 -22.26 34.14 -48.34
N LEU A 19 -23.22 33.76 -47.47
CA LEU A 19 -23.50 32.38 -47.08
C LEU A 19 -22.33 31.65 -46.38
N LEU A 20 -21.28 32.38 -45.99
CA LEU A 20 -20.16 31.85 -45.23
C LEU A 20 -20.50 31.78 -43.73
N PRO A 21 -19.93 30.84 -42.95
CA PRO A 21 -20.17 30.81 -41.50
C PRO A 21 -19.79 32.14 -40.83
N CYS A 22 -20.69 32.68 -40.01
CA CYS A 22 -20.50 33.98 -39.36
C CYS A 22 -19.19 34.03 -38.55
N PRO A 23 -18.23 34.92 -38.89
CA PRO A 23 -16.94 35.00 -38.21
C PRO A 23 -17.05 35.25 -36.71
N LYS A 24 -18.06 36.02 -36.28
CA LYS A 24 -18.32 36.30 -34.86
C LYS A 24 -18.72 35.03 -34.11
N THR A 25 -19.60 34.22 -34.70
CA THR A 25 -20.03 32.94 -34.14
C THR A 25 -18.87 31.93 -34.10
N LEU A 26 -18.09 31.84 -35.17
CA LEU A 26 -16.88 31.01 -35.22
C LEU A 26 -15.87 31.40 -34.15
N ASN A 27 -15.62 32.69 -33.96
CA ASN A 27 -14.70 33.18 -32.94
C ASN A 27 -15.22 32.90 -31.53
N ASN A 28 -16.52 33.04 -31.28
CA ASN A 28 -17.14 32.67 -30.02
C ASN A 28 -17.00 31.16 -29.72
N MET A 29 -17.19 30.30 -30.73
CA MET A 29 -16.99 28.86 -30.57
C MET A 29 -15.52 28.50 -30.33
N LYS A 30 -14.58 29.13 -31.05
CA LYS A 30 -13.14 28.96 -30.80
C LYS A 30 -12.77 29.40 -29.38
N LEU A 31 -13.30 30.53 -28.93
CA LEU A 31 -13.09 31.03 -27.57
C LEU A 31 -13.68 30.06 -26.52
N LEU A 32 -14.90 29.56 -26.75
CA LEU A 32 -15.54 28.57 -25.88
C LEU A 32 -14.72 27.28 -25.83
N LYS A 33 -14.26 26.76 -26.98
CA LYS A 33 -13.35 25.60 -27.04
C LYS A 33 -12.06 25.85 -26.26
N THR A 34 -11.47 27.04 -26.36
CA THR A 34 -10.26 27.39 -25.59
C THR A 34 -10.56 27.48 -24.09
N LYS A 35 -11.70 28.05 -23.69
CA LYS A 35 -12.15 28.10 -22.29
C LYS A 35 -12.43 26.70 -21.74
N LEU A 36 -13.14 25.86 -22.49
CA LEU A 36 -13.39 24.45 -22.16
C LEU A 36 -12.06 23.69 -22.07
N ASN A 37 -11.16 23.87 -23.03
CA ASN A 37 -9.83 23.26 -22.97
C ASN A 37 -9.06 23.71 -21.74
N LEU A 38 -9.08 24.99 -21.36
CA LEU A 38 -8.44 25.47 -20.13
C LEU A 38 -9.08 24.90 -18.86
N LEU A 39 -10.42 24.85 -18.82
CA LEU A 39 -11.19 24.33 -17.68
C LEU A 39 -11.07 22.80 -17.52
N TYR A 40 -10.96 22.08 -18.63
CA TYR A 40 -10.99 20.61 -18.67
C TYR A 40 -9.63 19.95 -18.97
N LYS A 41 -8.58 20.69 -19.37
CA LYS A 41 -7.22 20.15 -19.62
C LYS A 41 -6.70 19.31 -18.46
N ASN A 42 -7.07 19.71 -17.25
CA ASN A 42 -6.62 19.10 -15.99
C ASN A 42 -7.74 18.35 -15.25
N LYS A 43 -9.01 18.44 -15.71
CA LYS A 43 -10.18 17.79 -15.07
C LYS A 43 -10.68 16.54 -15.79
N LEU A 44 -10.25 16.29 -17.02
CA LEU A 44 -10.34 14.95 -17.59
C LEU A 44 -9.37 14.07 -16.81
N LYS A 45 -9.85 13.50 -15.70
CA LYS A 45 -9.26 12.29 -15.11
C LYS A 45 -8.89 11.39 -16.28
N LYS A 46 -7.61 11.06 -16.43
CA LYS A 46 -7.16 10.02 -17.37
C LYS A 46 -8.15 8.87 -17.25
N GLN A 47 -8.75 8.45 -18.36
CA GLN A 47 -9.75 7.39 -18.30
C GLN A 47 -9.11 6.19 -17.58
N PRO A 48 -9.85 5.46 -16.71
CA PRO A 48 -9.30 4.32 -15.97
C PRO A 48 -8.52 3.36 -16.87
N GLN A 49 -8.95 3.20 -18.12
CA GLN A 49 -8.33 2.35 -19.12
C GLN A 49 -7.01 2.90 -19.69
N GLU A 50 -6.90 4.20 -19.97
CA GLU A 50 -5.63 4.81 -20.39
C GLU A 50 -4.57 4.74 -19.27
N LEU A 51 -4.99 4.97 -18.03
CA LEU A 51 -4.12 4.83 -16.86
C LEU A 51 -3.68 3.38 -16.69
N PHE A 52 -4.60 2.43 -16.84
CA PHE A 52 -4.31 1.00 -16.78
C PHE A 52 -3.31 0.58 -17.87
N MET A 53 -3.59 0.87 -19.14
CA MET A 53 -2.69 0.52 -20.27
C MET A 53 -1.29 1.11 -20.10
N ARG A 54 -1.21 2.39 -19.68
CA ARG A 54 0.08 3.03 -19.40
C ARG A 54 0.81 2.30 -18.28
N LYS A 55 0.14 1.99 -17.18
CA LYS A 55 0.77 1.32 -16.04
C LYS A 55 1.21 -0.12 -16.35
N THR A 56 0.43 -0.84 -17.16
CA THR A 56 0.79 -2.18 -17.63
C THR A 56 2.02 -2.13 -18.53
N GLN A 57 2.09 -1.19 -19.48
CA GLN A 57 3.29 -0.98 -20.29
C GLN A 57 4.49 -0.58 -19.45
N GLU A 58 4.29 0.34 -18.50
CA GLU A 58 5.31 0.77 -17.55
C GLU A 58 5.75 -0.35 -16.60
N ALA A 59 4.98 -1.44 -16.44
CA ALA A 59 5.34 -2.61 -15.64
C ALA A 59 6.36 -3.50 -16.35
N VAL A 60 6.12 -3.75 -17.64
CA VAL A 60 6.98 -4.58 -18.51
C VAL A 60 8.39 -3.99 -18.63
N THR A 61 8.53 -2.67 -18.49
CA THR A 61 9.81 -1.96 -18.63
C THR A 61 10.54 -1.71 -17.32
N LEU A 62 10.03 -2.16 -16.17
CA LEU A 62 10.71 -2.00 -14.89
C LEU A 62 11.84 -3.03 -14.75
N PRO A 63 13.04 -2.63 -14.30
CA PRO A 63 14.08 -3.58 -13.95
C PRO A 63 13.64 -4.44 -12.77
N GLU A 64 14.17 -5.67 -12.71
CA GLU A 64 13.90 -6.56 -11.59
C GLU A 64 14.53 -6.03 -10.29
N TYR A 65 13.96 -6.42 -9.14
CA TYR A 65 14.49 -6.01 -7.84
C TYR A 65 15.93 -6.51 -7.62
N SER A 66 16.22 -7.72 -8.11
CA SER A 66 17.54 -8.35 -8.15
C SER A 66 18.57 -7.47 -8.86
N GLU A 67 18.25 -6.98 -10.06
CA GLU A 67 19.13 -6.12 -10.86
C GLU A 67 19.46 -4.81 -10.11
N VAL A 68 18.47 -4.21 -9.46
CA VAL A 68 18.68 -2.98 -8.68
C VAL A 68 19.55 -3.24 -7.45
N ASN A 69 19.35 -4.36 -6.75
CA ASN A 69 20.19 -4.76 -5.63
C ASN A 69 21.65 -4.98 -6.05
N SER A 70 21.89 -5.69 -7.17
CA SER A 70 23.26 -5.91 -7.67
C SER A 70 24.00 -4.61 -7.96
N VAL A 71 23.30 -3.59 -8.47
CA VAL A 71 23.90 -2.26 -8.65
C VAL A 71 24.22 -1.59 -7.31
N MET A 72 23.31 -1.67 -6.34
CA MET A 72 23.54 -1.12 -5.00
C MET A 72 24.69 -1.83 -4.27
N GLU A 73 24.85 -3.14 -4.45
CA GLU A 73 26.00 -3.90 -3.96
C GLU A 73 27.30 -3.36 -4.57
N LEU A 74 27.34 -3.16 -5.89
CA LEU A 74 28.51 -2.58 -6.56
C LEU A 74 28.84 -1.17 -6.04
N VAL A 75 27.82 -0.34 -5.81
CA VAL A 75 27.98 1.00 -5.21
C VAL A 75 28.54 0.87 -3.80
N ASN A 76 28.01 -0.03 -2.98
CA ASN A 76 28.46 -0.25 -1.60
C ASN A 76 29.93 -0.71 -1.53
N THR A 77 30.42 -1.46 -2.53
CA THR A 77 31.83 -1.87 -2.61
C THR A 77 32.73 -0.75 -3.13
N GLN A 78 32.32 -0.03 -4.18
CA GLN A 78 33.18 0.94 -4.87
C GLN A 78 33.28 2.30 -4.17
N VAL A 79 32.24 2.72 -3.45
CA VAL A 79 32.27 4.02 -2.73
C VAL A 79 33.37 4.08 -1.68
N PRO A 80 33.50 3.10 -0.77
CA PRO A 80 34.59 3.10 0.22
C PRO A 80 35.98 3.11 -0.41
N GLU A 81 36.18 2.36 -1.50
CA GLU A 81 37.46 2.31 -2.24
C GLU A 81 37.78 3.67 -2.87
N ALA A 82 36.79 4.29 -3.55
CA ALA A 82 36.96 5.61 -4.14
C ALA A 82 37.28 6.68 -3.09
N LEU A 83 36.65 6.61 -1.91
CA LEU A 83 36.97 7.50 -0.79
C LEU A 83 38.39 7.30 -0.28
N SER A 84 38.83 6.05 -0.09
CA SER A 84 40.21 5.75 0.35
C SER A 84 41.24 6.30 -0.63
N ASN A 85 41.02 6.12 -1.93
CA ASN A 85 41.92 6.64 -2.96
C ASN A 85 41.97 8.18 -2.98
N LEU A 86 40.84 8.86 -2.74
CA LEU A 86 40.79 10.32 -2.64
C LEU A 86 41.49 10.83 -1.38
N GLU A 87 41.29 10.15 -0.25
CA GLU A 87 41.94 10.47 1.02
C GLU A 87 43.45 10.32 0.93
N GLU A 88 43.94 9.23 0.33
CA GLU A 88 45.36 8.98 0.09
C GLU A 88 45.96 10.04 -0.86
N GLN A 89 45.28 10.32 -1.99
CA GLN A 89 45.76 11.26 -2.98
C GLN A 89 45.88 12.71 -2.45
N PHE A 90 44.96 13.14 -1.60
CA PHE A 90 44.93 14.51 -1.11
C PHE A 90 45.55 14.70 0.27
N GLY A 91 45.59 13.65 1.10
CA GLY A 91 46.09 13.70 2.47
C GLY A 91 45.52 14.89 3.25
N THR A 92 46.41 15.70 3.82
CA THR A 92 46.09 16.89 4.62
C THR A 92 45.97 18.18 3.79
N SER A 93 46.05 18.12 2.47
CA SER A 93 46.00 19.29 1.58
C SER A 93 44.74 20.11 1.82
N THR A 94 44.84 21.42 2.03
CA THR A 94 43.70 22.28 2.40
C THR A 94 42.79 22.66 1.23
N ASN A 95 43.33 22.69 0.02
CA ASN A 95 42.59 22.99 -1.20
C ASN A 95 42.79 21.84 -2.20
N ILE A 96 41.70 21.23 -2.65
CA ILE A 96 41.75 20.08 -3.56
C ILE A 96 41.06 20.41 -4.90
N THR A 97 41.61 19.86 -5.99
CA THR A 97 41.05 19.99 -7.34
C THR A 97 40.67 18.62 -7.87
N VAL A 98 39.38 18.43 -8.15
CA VAL A 98 38.80 17.14 -8.58
C VAL A 98 38.26 17.16 -10.01
N ALA A 99 38.31 18.33 -10.67
CA ALA A 99 37.92 18.49 -12.06
C ALA A 99 38.95 17.85 -12.99
N SER A 100 38.49 17.32 -14.12
CA SER A 100 39.35 16.91 -15.21
C SER A 100 38.89 17.58 -16.50
N GLU A 101 39.85 18.16 -17.21
CA GLU A 101 39.70 18.85 -18.49
C GLU A 101 40.40 18.08 -19.62
N VAL A 102 40.11 18.44 -20.87
CA VAL A 102 40.79 17.87 -22.04
C VAL A 102 42.30 18.14 -21.92
N GLY A 103 43.12 17.09 -22.01
CA GLY A 103 44.57 17.18 -21.78
C GLY A 103 45.02 16.91 -20.34
N SER A 104 44.11 16.64 -19.41
CA SER A 104 44.46 16.27 -18.02
C SER A 104 45.32 15.00 -17.93
N SER A 105 46.19 14.95 -16.93
CA SER A 105 47.00 13.77 -16.62
C SER A 105 46.15 12.53 -16.35
N ALA A 106 46.74 11.34 -16.51
CA ALA A 106 46.06 10.09 -16.18
C ALA A 106 45.56 10.08 -14.73
N MET A 107 46.39 10.55 -13.79
CA MET A 107 46.02 10.65 -12.39
C MET A 107 44.84 11.61 -12.16
N GLN A 108 44.84 12.80 -12.78
CA GLN A 108 43.73 13.74 -12.61
C GLN A 108 42.40 13.18 -13.17
N ARG A 109 42.46 12.39 -14.25
CA ARG A 109 41.30 11.65 -14.76
C ARG A 109 40.80 10.60 -13.77
N MET A 110 41.71 9.89 -13.10
CA MET A 110 41.38 8.92 -12.05
C MET A 110 40.73 9.60 -10.83
N VAL A 111 41.32 10.68 -10.32
CA VAL A 111 40.74 11.51 -9.25
C VAL A 111 39.32 11.95 -9.59
N SER A 112 39.12 12.43 -10.81
CA SER A 112 37.79 12.85 -11.27
C SER A 112 36.79 11.70 -11.40
N LYS A 113 37.27 10.48 -11.67
CA LYS A 113 36.45 9.27 -11.67
C LYS A 113 36.08 8.87 -10.24
N TRP A 114 37.05 8.78 -9.32
CA TRP A 114 36.82 8.47 -7.91
C TRP A 114 35.85 9.47 -7.27
N TRP A 115 36.02 10.76 -7.55
CA TRP A 115 35.08 11.79 -7.08
C TRP A 115 33.64 11.52 -7.53
N ARG A 116 33.44 11.21 -8.82
CA ARG A 116 32.10 10.92 -9.35
C ARG A 116 31.50 9.66 -8.73
N VAL A 117 32.31 8.60 -8.55
CA VAL A 117 31.88 7.36 -7.89
C VAL A 117 31.46 7.65 -6.45
N ALA A 118 32.31 8.30 -5.65
CA ALA A 118 32.01 8.64 -4.26
C ALA A 118 30.76 9.53 -4.15
N THR A 119 30.70 10.61 -4.92
CA THR A 119 29.59 11.57 -4.83
C THR A 119 28.25 11.02 -5.32
N CYS A 120 28.20 10.41 -6.50
CA CYS A 120 26.97 9.85 -7.04
C CYS A 120 26.55 8.59 -6.29
N GLY A 121 27.51 7.78 -5.86
CA GLY A 121 27.30 6.58 -5.06
C GLY A 121 26.69 6.91 -3.69
N LEU A 122 27.29 7.83 -2.93
CA LEU A 122 26.74 8.28 -1.65
C LEU A 122 25.36 8.91 -1.83
N ALA A 123 25.18 9.76 -2.85
CA ALA A 123 23.89 10.38 -3.13
C ALA A 123 22.80 9.33 -3.42
N VAL A 124 23.10 8.28 -4.20
CA VAL A 124 22.13 7.22 -4.47
C VAL A 124 21.91 6.32 -3.27
N GLN A 125 22.93 6.03 -2.45
CA GLN A 125 22.77 5.29 -1.19
C GLN A 125 21.83 6.02 -0.22
N VAL A 126 21.98 7.35 -0.08
CA VAL A 126 21.07 8.17 0.72
C VAL A 126 19.65 8.10 0.15
N LEU A 127 19.48 8.24 -1.17
CA LEU A 127 18.16 8.10 -1.80
C LEU A 127 17.59 6.68 -1.68
N TRP A 128 18.44 5.66 -1.67
CA TRP A 128 18.05 4.27 -1.53
C TRP A 128 17.61 3.95 -0.10
N VAL A 129 18.27 4.48 0.93
CA VAL A 129 17.87 4.23 2.31
C VAL A 129 16.68 5.10 2.70
N SER A 130 16.70 6.38 2.34
CA SER A 130 15.68 7.35 2.77
C SER A 130 14.45 7.43 1.85
N LYS A 131 14.56 6.94 0.61
CA LYS A 131 13.51 6.99 -0.43
C LYS A 131 12.98 8.40 -0.76
N HIS A 132 13.73 9.44 -0.37
CA HIS A 132 13.41 10.84 -0.63
C HIS A 132 13.49 11.23 -2.10
N ARG A 133 12.94 12.40 -2.47
CA ARG A 133 13.00 12.88 -3.87
C ARG A 133 14.45 13.24 -4.16
N SER A 134 14.91 13.07 -5.40
CA SER A 134 16.28 13.47 -5.78
C SER A 134 16.57 14.91 -5.37
N GLY A 135 15.59 15.81 -5.48
CA GLY A 135 15.70 17.20 -5.02
C GLY A 135 16.05 17.38 -3.54
N VAL A 136 15.70 16.44 -2.65
CA VAL A 136 16.10 16.49 -1.23
C VAL A 136 17.62 16.32 -1.13
N VAL A 137 18.18 15.30 -1.78
CA VAL A 137 19.63 15.04 -1.76
C VAL A 137 20.40 16.07 -2.59
N SER A 138 19.87 16.46 -3.75
CA SER A 138 20.49 17.47 -4.62
C SER A 138 20.59 18.85 -3.97
N ASN A 139 19.65 19.21 -3.08
CA ASN A 139 19.64 20.51 -2.44
C ASN A 139 20.13 20.51 -0.99
N MET A 140 20.36 19.32 -0.40
CA MET A 140 20.93 19.20 0.93
C MET A 140 22.17 20.07 1.07
N LEU A 141 22.24 20.89 2.12
CA LEU A 141 23.32 21.84 2.33
C LEU A 141 24.46 21.24 3.15
N GLY A 142 25.67 21.78 2.97
CA GLY A 142 26.83 21.48 3.83
C GLY A 142 26.53 21.70 5.31
N THR A 143 25.84 22.80 5.61
CA THR A 143 25.45 23.19 6.97
C THR A 143 24.41 22.25 7.57
N GLU A 144 23.50 21.68 6.78
CA GLU A 144 22.49 20.73 7.25
C GLU A 144 23.14 19.42 7.72
N TRP A 145 24.22 18.97 7.04
CA TRP A 145 25.03 17.85 7.53
C TRP A 145 25.80 18.20 8.82
N ALA A 146 26.35 19.42 8.89
CA ALA A 146 27.09 19.86 10.07
C ALA A 146 26.22 19.86 11.33
N THR A 147 24.92 20.15 11.20
CA THR A 147 23.94 20.17 12.30
C THR A 147 23.15 18.86 12.47
N ARG A 148 23.61 17.76 11.87
CA ARG A 148 22.95 16.44 12.00
C ARG A 148 22.87 16.00 13.46
N LYS A 149 21.84 15.23 13.79
CA LYS A 149 21.64 14.64 15.14
C LYS A 149 21.99 13.17 15.13
N LYS A 150 22.48 12.67 16.27
CA LYS A 150 22.62 11.23 16.53
C LYS A 150 21.61 10.84 17.61
N GLU A 151 20.81 9.83 17.31
CA GLU A 151 19.75 9.33 18.20
C GLU A 151 19.60 7.82 17.94
N ASP A 152 19.62 7.00 18.99
CA ASP A 152 19.47 5.53 18.93
C ASP A 152 20.35 4.81 17.89
N GLY A 153 21.62 5.20 17.77
CA GLY A 153 22.54 4.61 16.78
C GLY A 153 22.15 4.91 15.32
N LYS A 154 21.38 5.98 15.11
CA LYS A 154 21.04 6.52 13.78
C LYS A 154 21.53 7.96 13.68
N THR A 155 21.93 8.32 12.47
CA THR A 155 22.24 9.71 12.13
C THR A 155 21.06 10.31 11.37
N VAL A 156 20.51 11.41 11.89
CA VAL A 156 19.36 12.11 11.32
C VAL A 156 19.79 13.46 10.77
N VAL A 157 19.49 13.70 9.49
CA VAL A 157 19.76 14.97 8.79
C VAL A 157 18.43 15.60 8.39
N THR A 158 18.24 16.86 8.75
CA THR A 158 17.04 17.63 8.38
C THR A 158 17.33 18.48 7.16
N VAL A 159 16.57 18.28 6.08
CA VAL A 159 16.71 19.02 4.82
C VAL A 159 15.48 19.89 4.58
N SER A 160 15.70 21.19 4.67
CA SER A 160 14.66 22.22 4.53
C SER A 160 14.52 22.73 3.09
N THR A 161 15.59 22.67 2.30
CA THR A 161 15.67 23.34 0.99
C THR A 161 15.20 22.47 -0.17
N HIS A 162 13.93 22.04 -0.19
CA HIS A 162 13.38 21.24 -1.29
C HIS A 162 11.96 21.67 -1.66
N LYS A 163 11.40 21.13 -2.77
CA LYS A 163 10.12 21.59 -3.37
C LYS A 163 8.94 21.69 -2.38
N THR A 164 8.95 20.92 -1.30
CA THR A 164 7.91 20.88 -0.27
C THR A 164 8.41 21.27 1.12
N GLY A 165 9.66 21.73 1.24
CA GLY A 165 10.31 22.04 2.51
C GLY A 165 9.70 23.20 3.28
N ASP A 166 9.05 24.14 2.57
CA ASP A 166 8.28 25.23 3.18
C ASP A 166 7.07 24.74 3.98
N ARG A 167 6.62 23.49 3.75
CA ARG A 167 5.52 22.86 4.49
C ARG A 167 6.03 21.92 5.56
N GLU A 168 6.96 21.04 5.19
CA GLU A 168 7.55 20.06 6.10
C GLU A 168 8.98 19.73 5.64
N PRO A 169 9.98 19.88 6.52
CA PRO A 169 11.35 19.50 6.18
C PRO A 169 11.47 17.98 6.01
N ALA A 170 12.38 17.55 5.14
CA ALA A 170 12.64 16.12 4.95
C ALA A 170 13.62 15.62 6.01
N LEU A 171 13.28 14.52 6.69
CA LEU A 171 14.16 13.85 7.64
C LEU A 171 14.82 12.66 6.96
N ILE A 172 16.14 12.72 6.79
CA ILE A 172 16.96 11.61 6.28
C ILE A 172 17.50 10.86 7.48
N VAL A 173 17.16 9.57 7.61
CA VAL A 173 17.69 8.68 8.65
C VAL A 173 18.70 7.73 8.02
N LEU A 174 19.91 7.69 8.58
CA LEU A 174 21.04 6.90 8.08
C LEU A 174 21.48 5.88 9.13
N SER A 175 21.92 4.71 8.65
CA SER A 175 22.69 3.77 9.46
C SER A 175 24.08 4.33 9.77
N ASP A 176 24.71 3.81 10.82
CA ASP A 176 26.08 4.19 11.18
C ASP A 176 27.09 3.95 10.05
N GLU A 177 26.96 2.83 9.33
CA GLU A 177 27.85 2.49 8.21
C GLU A 177 27.80 3.55 7.10
N LEU A 178 26.59 3.93 6.65
CA LEU A 178 26.43 4.96 5.62
C LEU A 178 26.85 6.34 6.15
N ALA A 179 26.54 6.64 7.41
CA ALA A 179 26.95 7.88 8.05
C ALA A 179 28.47 8.02 8.12
N ILE A 180 29.22 6.94 8.37
CA ILE A 180 30.69 6.92 8.35
C ILE A 180 31.22 7.28 6.96
N GLN A 181 30.67 6.71 5.89
CA GLN A 181 31.13 7.04 4.54
C GLN A 181 30.81 8.48 4.15
N ILE A 182 29.66 9.02 4.58
CA ILE A 182 29.35 10.45 4.38
C ILE A 182 30.28 11.34 5.20
N GLU A 183 30.63 10.93 6.42
CA GLU A 183 31.59 11.64 7.27
C GLU A 183 32.98 11.70 6.66
N ARG A 184 33.41 10.64 5.97
CA ARG A 184 34.66 10.61 5.19
C ARG A 184 34.63 11.56 4.00
N TYR A 185 33.50 11.61 3.29
CA TYR A 185 33.31 12.51 2.16
C TYR A 185 33.29 13.99 2.57
N TYR A 186 32.70 14.33 3.72
CA TYR A 186 32.45 15.72 4.11
C TYR A 186 33.72 16.60 4.20
N PRO A 187 34.83 16.18 4.84
CA PRO A 187 36.09 16.93 4.83
C PRO A 187 36.68 17.10 3.44
N LEU A 188 36.57 16.11 2.56
CA LEU A 188 37.01 16.26 1.16
C LEU A 188 36.17 17.32 0.46
N ARG A 189 34.84 17.27 0.64
CA ARG A 189 33.89 18.26 0.10
C ARG A 189 34.18 19.68 0.55
N GLN A 190 34.51 19.90 1.82
CA GLN A 190 34.82 21.24 2.34
C GLN A 190 36.08 21.85 1.73
N ARG A 191 37.02 21.01 1.27
CA ARG A 191 38.30 21.43 0.69
C ARG A 191 38.26 21.68 -0.82
N VAL A 192 37.15 21.35 -1.48
CA VAL A 192 36.95 21.68 -2.91
C VAL A 192 36.59 23.16 -3.04
N ARG A 193 37.37 23.90 -3.83
CA ARG A 193 37.08 25.31 -4.12
C ARG A 193 35.83 25.43 -5.01
N THR A 194 34.72 25.89 -4.43
CA THR A 194 33.46 26.12 -5.15
C THR A 194 32.60 27.20 -4.49
N THR A 195 31.67 27.79 -5.25
CA THR A 195 30.61 28.67 -4.75
C THR A 195 29.34 27.91 -4.34
N ALA A 196 29.24 26.61 -4.65
CA ALA A 196 28.09 25.79 -4.31
C ALA A 196 28.02 25.55 -2.79
N LYS A 197 26.83 25.77 -2.22
CA LYS A 197 26.54 25.55 -0.78
C LYS A 197 26.05 24.13 -0.50
N GLU A 198 25.64 23.43 -1.56
CA GLU A 198 25.09 22.08 -1.50
C GLU A 198 26.16 21.07 -1.11
N PHE A 199 25.75 20.08 -0.34
CA PHE A 199 26.57 19.00 0.18
C PHE A 199 27.15 18.17 -0.97
N PHE A 200 26.30 17.67 -1.87
CA PHE A 200 26.72 16.90 -3.03
C PHE A 200 27.03 17.81 -4.22
N ILE A 201 28.30 17.83 -4.62
CA ILE A 201 28.76 18.57 -5.80
C ILE A 201 29.40 17.63 -6.84
N THR A 202 29.21 17.99 -8.09
CA THR A 202 29.93 17.41 -9.23
C THR A 202 31.43 17.69 -9.14
N ASN A 203 32.22 16.98 -9.92
CA ASN A 203 33.66 17.23 -10.08
C ASN A 203 33.97 18.65 -10.63
N LYS A 204 32.98 19.35 -11.20
CA LYS A 204 33.09 20.75 -11.65
C LYS A 204 32.71 21.76 -10.56
N GLY A 205 32.48 21.31 -9.32
CA GLY A 205 32.07 22.17 -8.22
C GLY A 205 30.60 22.59 -8.25
N GLN A 206 29.80 22.13 -9.20
CA GLN A 206 28.38 22.51 -9.32
C GLN A 206 27.48 21.55 -8.53
N ARG A 207 26.30 22.02 -8.10
CA ARG A 207 25.27 21.19 -7.46
C ARG A 207 24.97 19.91 -8.27
N LEU A 208 24.92 18.77 -7.59
CA LEU A 208 24.60 17.48 -8.22
C LEU A 208 23.09 17.35 -8.48
N VAL A 209 22.66 17.65 -9.71
CA VAL A 209 21.23 17.54 -10.12
C VAL A 209 20.92 16.22 -10.83
N LYS A 210 21.82 15.77 -11.71
CA LYS A 210 21.61 14.62 -12.60
C LYS A 210 22.18 13.32 -12.01
N ILE A 211 21.80 12.99 -10.77
CA ILE A 211 22.33 11.84 -10.01
C ILE A 211 22.20 10.54 -10.83
N TYR A 212 21.00 10.25 -11.33
CA TYR A 212 20.76 9.01 -12.07
C TYR A 212 21.41 8.97 -13.44
N ASP A 213 21.52 10.10 -14.15
CA ASP A 213 22.21 10.12 -15.45
C ASP A 213 23.70 9.78 -15.28
N GLU A 214 24.34 10.31 -14.23
CA GLU A 214 25.73 10.00 -13.92
C GLU A 214 25.89 8.56 -13.41
N LEU A 215 24.99 8.09 -12.54
CA LEU A 215 24.98 6.71 -12.07
C LEU A 215 24.81 5.71 -13.23
N ASN A 216 23.87 5.98 -14.14
CA ASN A 216 23.61 5.14 -15.30
C ASN A 216 24.82 5.08 -16.25
N LYS A 217 25.59 6.16 -16.35
CA LYS A 217 26.87 6.17 -17.10
C LYS A 217 27.96 5.38 -16.39
N LEU A 218 28.04 5.47 -15.06
CA LEU A 218 29.07 4.79 -14.26
C LEU A 218 28.86 3.27 -14.22
N TYR A 219 27.61 2.83 -14.12
CA TYR A 219 27.25 1.43 -13.90
C TYR A 219 26.54 0.78 -15.09
N HIS A 220 26.38 1.49 -16.21
CA HIS A 220 25.70 1.01 -17.41
C HIS A 220 24.26 0.52 -17.16
N THR A 221 23.52 1.26 -16.33
CA THR A 221 22.15 0.91 -15.88
C THR A 221 21.10 1.88 -16.39
N LYS A 222 19.81 1.59 -16.13
CA LYS A 222 18.67 2.46 -16.47
C LYS A 222 17.85 2.79 -15.22
N LEU A 223 18.52 3.23 -14.17
CA LEU A 223 17.89 3.60 -12.91
C LEU A 223 17.28 5.01 -12.96
N SER A 224 16.24 5.23 -12.17
CA SER A 224 15.64 6.55 -11.94
C SER A 224 14.91 6.61 -10.59
N ALA A 225 14.73 7.82 -10.05
CA ALA A 225 13.95 8.02 -8.81
C ALA A 225 12.53 7.44 -8.88
N ASN A 226 11.93 7.45 -10.07
CA ASN A 226 10.59 6.90 -10.24
C ASN A 226 10.59 5.38 -10.14
N ILE A 227 11.57 4.71 -10.75
CA ILE A 227 11.75 3.25 -10.66
C ILE A 227 11.90 2.84 -9.19
N PHE A 228 12.78 3.52 -8.45
CA PHE A 228 13.03 3.26 -7.03
C PHE A 228 11.78 3.37 -6.17
N ARG A 229 10.97 4.42 -6.36
CA ARG A 229 9.71 4.58 -5.61
C ARG A 229 8.66 3.56 -5.98
N ARG A 230 8.45 3.32 -7.28
CA ARG A 230 7.48 2.33 -7.78
C ARG A 230 7.78 0.95 -7.22
N MET A 231 9.06 0.60 -7.13
CA MET A 231 9.52 -0.66 -6.58
C MET A 231 9.15 -0.81 -5.11
N VAL A 232 9.50 0.15 -4.25
CA VAL A 232 9.19 0.09 -2.81
C VAL A 232 7.68 0.08 -2.55
N GLU A 233 6.93 0.93 -3.23
CA GLU A 233 5.47 0.99 -3.11
C GLU A 233 4.77 -0.26 -3.69
N SER A 234 5.36 -0.93 -4.67
CA SER A 234 4.78 -2.18 -5.19
C SER A 234 5.11 -3.37 -4.30
N GLN A 235 6.32 -3.40 -3.71
CA GLN A 235 6.71 -4.45 -2.75
C GLN A 235 5.97 -4.31 -1.42
N SER A 236 5.69 -3.08 -0.95
CA SER A 236 4.96 -2.85 0.31
C SER A 236 3.60 -3.55 0.35
N ARG A 237 2.95 -3.74 -0.80
CA ARG A 237 1.65 -4.44 -0.93
C ARG A 237 1.66 -5.90 -0.49
N GLY A 238 2.82 -6.54 -0.50
CA GLY A 238 2.99 -7.90 0.01
C GLY A 238 2.94 -7.97 1.54
N HIS A 239 2.98 -6.81 2.22
CA HIS A 239 3.00 -6.70 3.67
C HIS A 239 1.62 -6.31 4.23
N ASP A 240 1.52 -6.27 5.56
CA ASP A 240 0.30 -5.91 6.26
C ASP A 240 -0.09 -4.43 6.05
N ARG A 241 -1.33 -4.08 6.43
CA ARG A 241 -1.87 -2.72 6.23
C ARG A 241 -1.02 -1.66 6.94
N VAL A 242 -0.49 -1.98 8.13
CA VAL A 242 0.33 -1.05 8.91
C VAL A 242 1.61 -0.71 8.15
N THR A 243 2.30 -1.72 7.60
CA THR A 243 3.51 -1.51 6.79
C THR A 243 3.20 -0.73 5.51
N CYS A 244 2.13 -1.07 4.79
CA CYS A 244 1.71 -0.35 3.58
C CYS A 244 1.49 1.14 3.85
N THR A 245 0.66 1.47 4.85
CA THR A 245 0.35 2.85 5.22
C THR A 245 1.58 3.57 5.80
N GLY A 246 2.44 2.87 6.53
CA GLY A 246 3.72 3.39 7.04
C GLY A 246 4.67 3.79 5.91
N VAL A 247 4.81 2.97 4.87
CA VAL A 247 5.59 3.28 3.67
C VAL A 247 5.05 4.50 2.94
N ALA A 248 3.74 4.58 2.72
CA ALA A 248 3.11 5.73 2.08
C ALA A 248 3.36 7.04 2.86
N LYS A 249 3.27 6.99 4.21
CA LYS A 249 3.60 8.13 5.09
C LYS A 249 5.08 8.51 5.01
N ALA A 250 5.99 7.53 5.06
CA ALA A 250 7.43 7.77 4.94
C ALA A 250 7.81 8.41 3.59
N LEU A 251 7.08 8.08 2.52
CA LEU A 251 7.24 8.68 1.19
C LEU A 251 6.50 10.02 1.02
N GLN A 252 5.82 10.49 2.07
CA GLN A 252 5.02 11.71 2.13
C GLN A 252 3.89 11.75 1.08
N HIS A 253 3.23 10.62 0.81
CA HIS A 253 2.10 10.51 -0.13
C HIS A 253 0.81 10.11 0.58
N SER A 254 -0.34 10.49 0.01
CA SER A 254 -1.61 9.85 0.36
C SER A 254 -1.71 8.47 -0.30
N GLU A 255 -2.48 7.54 0.28
CA GLU A 255 -2.72 6.21 -0.32
C GLU A 255 -3.28 6.33 -1.75
N ASP A 256 -4.12 7.32 -2.02
CA ASP A 256 -4.65 7.62 -3.37
C ASP A 256 -3.53 8.09 -4.34
N THR A 257 -2.54 8.85 -3.85
CA THR A 257 -1.38 9.25 -4.66
C THR A 257 -0.48 8.04 -4.96
N ALA A 258 -0.25 7.17 -3.97
CA ALA A 258 0.48 5.91 -4.14
C ALA A 258 -0.20 5.01 -5.19
N LEU A 259 -1.50 4.80 -5.05
CA LEU A 259 -2.38 4.06 -5.97
C LEU A 259 -2.35 4.61 -7.40
N ARG A 260 -2.29 5.94 -7.59
CA ARG A 260 -2.32 6.55 -8.93
C ARG A 260 -0.97 6.59 -9.62
N HIS A 261 0.11 6.83 -8.89
CA HIS A 261 1.40 7.17 -9.51
C HIS A 261 2.47 6.09 -9.38
N TYR A 262 2.47 5.31 -8.30
CA TYR A 262 3.59 4.41 -7.99
C TYR A 262 3.24 2.94 -8.10
N HIS A 263 2.03 2.61 -7.68
CA HIS A 263 1.42 1.30 -7.78
C HIS A 263 1.34 0.78 -9.21
N VAL A 264 1.99 -0.36 -9.47
CA VAL A 264 1.99 -1.03 -10.78
C VAL A 264 1.09 -2.26 -10.71
N PRO A 265 0.22 -2.51 -11.70
CA PRO A 265 -0.45 -3.80 -11.85
C PRO A 265 0.62 -4.84 -12.20
N ASP A 266 0.80 -5.85 -11.36
CA ASP A 266 1.66 -6.99 -11.65
C ASP A 266 0.87 -8.30 -11.50
N ALA A 267 1.42 -9.39 -12.06
CA ALA A 267 0.78 -10.70 -12.02
C ALA A 267 0.57 -11.19 -10.58
N LYS A 268 1.48 -10.85 -9.66
CA LYS A 268 1.38 -11.22 -8.25
C LYS A 268 0.20 -10.55 -7.55
N GLU A 269 -0.04 -9.26 -7.77
CA GLU A 269 -1.20 -8.55 -7.27
C GLU A 269 -2.50 -9.05 -7.91
N ALA A 270 -2.48 -9.37 -9.22
CA ALA A 270 -3.63 -9.97 -9.88
C ALA A 270 -3.99 -11.32 -9.25
N ILE A 271 -3.00 -12.20 -9.03
CA ILE A 271 -3.16 -13.47 -8.32
C ILE A 271 -3.65 -13.24 -6.88
N ARG A 272 -3.12 -12.25 -6.17
CA ARG A 272 -3.58 -11.93 -4.80
C ARG A 272 -5.03 -11.46 -4.76
N ARG A 273 -5.44 -10.61 -5.70
CA ARG A 273 -6.84 -10.17 -5.84
C ARG A 273 -7.75 -11.33 -6.22
N GLN A 274 -7.29 -12.20 -7.12
CA GLN A 274 -8.03 -13.40 -7.50
C GLN A 274 -8.22 -14.31 -6.28
N ARG A 275 -7.18 -14.53 -5.46
CA ARG A 275 -7.30 -15.29 -4.20
C ARG A 275 -8.38 -14.75 -3.26
N HIS A 276 -8.56 -13.44 -3.17
CA HIS A 276 -9.64 -12.87 -2.36
C HIS A 276 -11.02 -13.19 -2.92
N ILE A 277 -11.16 -13.28 -4.24
CA ILE A 277 -12.39 -13.72 -4.91
C ILE A 277 -12.58 -15.23 -4.70
N ASP A 278 -11.52 -16.01 -4.90
CA ASP A 278 -11.53 -17.46 -4.72
C ASP A 278 -11.96 -17.86 -3.30
N VAL A 279 -11.50 -17.13 -2.26
CA VAL A 279 -11.94 -17.32 -0.87
C VAL A 279 -13.44 -17.08 -0.71
N VAL A 280 -14.00 -16.06 -1.37
CA VAL A 280 -15.45 -15.77 -1.30
C VAL A 280 -16.24 -16.88 -1.98
N ASP A 281 -15.82 -17.30 -3.18
CA ASP A 281 -16.48 -18.35 -3.95
C ASP A 281 -16.41 -19.70 -3.21
N GLU A 282 -15.23 -20.07 -2.70
CA GLU A 282 -15.02 -21.31 -1.96
C GLU A 282 -15.77 -21.29 -0.62
N THR A 283 -15.82 -20.13 0.08
CA THR A 283 -16.65 -19.97 1.29
C THR A 283 -18.13 -20.16 0.98
N ALA A 284 -18.65 -19.64 -0.14
CA ALA A 284 -20.05 -19.81 -0.49
C ALA A 284 -20.40 -21.28 -0.78
N VAL A 285 -19.53 -22.00 -1.50
CA VAL A 285 -19.70 -23.44 -1.75
C VAL A 285 -19.65 -24.24 -0.45
N PHE A 286 -18.67 -23.95 0.40
CA PHE A 286 -18.52 -24.57 1.71
C PHE A 286 -19.76 -24.37 2.60
N GLU A 287 -20.31 -23.16 2.66
CA GLU A 287 -21.52 -22.87 3.44
C GLU A 287 -22.74 -23.68 2.96
N ASP A 288 -22.85 -23.92 1.65
CA ASP A 288 -23.89 -24.78 1.08
C ASP A 288 -23.71 -26.26 1.46
N VAL A 289 -22.47 -26.76 1.45
CA VAL A 289 -22.14 -28.12 1.91
C VAL A 289 -22.50 -28.30 3.39
N VAL A 290 -22.09 -27.37 4.26
CA VAL A 290 -22.45 -27.41 5.70
C VAL A 290 -23.96 -27.41 5.91
N SER A 291 -24.71 -26.68 5.07
CA SER A 291 -26.18 -26.67 5.12
C SER A 291 -26.82 -28.01 4.72
N LYS A 292 -26.24 -28.70 3.73
CA LYS A 292 -26.68 -30.03 3.29
C LYS A 292 -26.33 -31.13 4.30
N GLU A 293 -25.16 -31.02 4.94
CA GLU A 293 -24.69 -31.97 5.94
C GLU A 293 -25.12 -31.63 7.37
N PHE A 294 -26.00 -30.64 7.53
CA PHE A 294 -26.39 -30.10 8.83
C PHE A 294 -26.79 -31.18 9.85
N ASP A 295 -27.62 -32.15 9.45
CA ASP A 295 -28.11 -33.18 10.36
C ASP A 295 -27.01 -34.18 10.78
N ASN A 296 -25.97 -34.34 9.96
CA ASN A 296 -24.81 -35.18 10.29
C ASN A 296 -23.86 -34.45 11.25
N LEU A 297 -23.62 -33.16 10.98
CA LEU A 297 -22.73 -32.32 11.79
C LEU A 297 -23.34 -32.00 13.16
N PHE A 298 -24.65 -31.74 13.18
CA PHE A 298 -25.43 -31.33 14.34
C PHE A 298 -26.62 -32.27 14.54
N PRO A 299 -26.37 -33.51 15.02
CA PRO A 299 -27.43 -34.49 15.21
C PRO A 299 -28.49 -34.00 16.20
N TYR A 300 -29.72 -34.46 16.01
CA TYR A 300 -30.85 -34.09 16.84
C TYR A 300 -30.64 -34.48 18.32
N ALA A 301 -30.32 -33.50 19.16
CA ALA A 301 -30.07 -33.70 20.59
C ALA A 301 -30.65 -32.52 21.41
N PRO A 302 -31.88 -32.62 21.96
CA PRO A 302 -32.56 -31.52 22.63
C PRO A 302 -31.77 -30.89 23.79
N TYR A 303 -30.99 -31.69 24.52
CA TYR A 303 -30.13 -31.24 25.62
C TYR A 303 -28.77 -30.67 25.19
N ALA A 304 -28.40 -30.72 23.91
CA ALA A 304 -27.15 -30.13 23.45
C ALA A 304 -27.23 -28.60 23.48
N ASN A 305 -26.17 -27.94 23.96
CA ASN A 305 -26.05 -26.48 23.99
C ASN A 305 -24.90 -26.04 23.07
N TRP A 306 -25.23 -25.67 21.84
CA TRP A 306 -24.25 -25.22 20.85
C TRP A 306 -23.90 -23.74 21.05
N THR A 307 -22.70 -23.49 21.58
CA THR A 307 -22.09 -22.15 21.63
C THR A 307 -21.49 -21.79 20.27
N ASP A 308 -21.26 -20.51 20.01
CA ASP A 308 -20.65 -20.05 18.76
C ASP A 308 -19.26 -20.68 18.55
N ALA A 309 -18.48 -20.83 19.63
CA ALA A 309 -17.20 -21.53 19.60
C ALA A 309 -17.36 -23.03 19.30
N GLY A 310 -18.31 -23.71 19.94
CA GLY A 310 -18.55 -25.13 19.71
C GLY A 310 -19.07 -25.45 18.30
N ILE A 311 -19.87 -24.55 17.71
CA ILE A 311 -20.29 -24.66 16.30
C ILE A 311 -19.08 -24.52 15.38
N ARG A 312 -18.20 -23.54 15.64
CA ARG A 312 -16.98 -23.33 14.85
C ARG A 312 -16.06 -24.55 14.92
N GLU A 313 -15.80 -25.06 16.10
CA GLU A 313 -14.97 -26.26 16.32
C GLU A 313 -15.55 -27.47 15.58
N ARG A 314 -16.85 -27.72 15.73
CA ARG A 314 -17.54 -28.84 15.07
C ARG A 314 -17.46 -28.76 13.53
N ILE A 315 -17.54 -27.55 12.99
CA ILE A 315 -17.40 -27.32 11.55
C ILE A 315 -15.93 -27.46 11.11
N MET A 316 -14.97 -26.96 11.89
CA MET A 316 -13.53 -27.11 11.56
C MET A 316 -13.09 -28.58 11.49
N ASP A 317 -13.69 -29.45 12.33
CA ASP A 317 -13.39 -30.87 12.37
C ASP A 317 -14.12 -31.69 11.26
N SER A 318 -14.88 -31.05 10.39
CA SER A 318 -15.68 -31.73 9.36
C SER A 318 -14.90 -31.99 8.06
N ASP A 319 -15.29 -33.06 7.37
CA ASP A 319 -14.79 -33.36 6.02
C ASP A 319 -15.13 -32.22 5.03
N ALA A 320 -16.26 -31.53 5.25
CA ALA A 320 -16.63 -30.34 4.48
C ALA A 320 -15.60 -29.22 4.62
N TYR A 321 -15.06 -28.97 5.81
CA TYR A 321 -14.01 -27.97 5.98
C TYR A 321 -12.66 -28.44 5.40
N ALA A 322 -12.34 -29.73 5.56
CA ALA A 322 -11.12 -30.32 5.00
C ALA A 322 -11.10 -30.26 3.45
N ALA A 323 -12.27 -30.40 2.81
CA ALA A 323 -12.43 -30.32 1.36
C ALA A 323 -12.36 -28.88 0.80
N HIS A 324 -12.44 -27.86 1.67
CA HIS A 324 -12.48 -26.44 1.30
C HIS A 324 -11.41 -25.62 2.06
N PRO A 325 -10.11 -25.86 1.79
CA PRO A 325 -9.00 -25.33 2.59
C PRO A 325 -8.83 -23.80 2.54
N THR A 326 -9.46 -23.09 1.58
CA THR A 326 -9.40 -21.62 1.54
C THR A 326 -10.68 -20.94 2.06
N ALA A 327 -11.72 -21.72 2.37
CA ALA A 327 -12.96 -21.20 2.91
C ALA A 327 -12.81 -20.64 4.34
N THR A 328 -13.64 -19.67 4.68
CA THR A 328 -13.68 -19.07 6.03
C THR A 328 -15.01 -19.37 6.71
N ILE A 329 -14.98 -19.75 8.00
CA ILE A 329 -16.20 -19.92 8.79
C ILE A 329 -16.71 -18.52 9.20
N THR A 330 -17.74 -18.03 8.51
CA THR A 330 -18.32 -16.70 8.77
C THR A 330 -19.18 -16.69 10.03
N ASP A 331 -19.31 -15.54 10.69
CA ASP A 331 -20.24 -15.36 11.81
C ASP A 331 -21.70 -15.61 11.36
N ALA A 332 -22.03 -15.23 10.12
CA ALA A 332 -23.36 -15.43 9.55
C ALA A 332 -23.71 -16.92 9.44
N LEU A 333 -22.77 -17.78 9.01
CA LEU A 333 -22.96 -19.23 8.99
C LEU A 333 -23.25 -19.76 10.40
N VAL A 334 -22.44 -19.36 11.38
CA VAL A 334 -22.59 -19.79 12.78
C VAL A 334 -23.97 -19.43 13.31
N GLN A 335 -24.44 -18.20 13.06
CA GLN A 335 -25.78 -17.79 13.50
C GLN A 335 -26.90 -18.55 12.79
N ARG A 336 -26.78 -18.84 11.48
CA ARG A 336 -27.78 -19.63 10.75
C ARG A 336 -27.86 -21.07 11.26
N VAL A 337 -26.71 -21.71 11.49
CA VAL A 337 -26.63 -23.06 12.07
C VAL A 337 -27.29 -23.09 13.46
N LYS A 338 -26.94 -22.13 14.32
CA LYS A 338 -27.50 -22.00 15.67
C LYS A 338 -29.02 -21.80 15.66
N ALA A 339 -29.53 -20.93 14.78
CA ALA A 339 -30.95 -20.69 14.63
C ALA A 339 -31.68 -21.95 14.13
N ARG A 340 -31.19 -22.57 13.05
CA ARG A 340 -31.76 -23.81 12.50
C ARG A 340 -31.82 -24.93 13.54
N TYR A 341 -30.75 -25.10 14.32
CA TYR A 341 -30.72 -26.10 15.38
C TYR A 341 -31.76 -25.81 16.47
N ASN A 342 -31.81 -24.59 16.98
CA ASN A 342 -32.75 -24.20 18.02
C ASN A 342 -34.22 -24.35 17.57
N ASP A 343 -34.52 -24.05 16.31
CA ASP A 343 -35.84 -24.29 15.73
C ASP A 343 -36.16 -25.79 15.64
N ALA A 344 -35.20 -26.62 15.20
CA ALA A 344 -35.39 -28.07 15.08
C ALA A 344 -35.74 -28.74 16.42
N VAL A 345 -35.05 -28.36 17.51
CA VAL A 345 -35.28 -28.94 18.85
C VAL A 345 -36.33 -28.19 19.68
N PHE A 346 -36.94 -27.12 19.14
CA PHE A 346 -37.84 -26.22 19.88
C PHE A 346 -38.99 -26.98 20.55
N GLY A 347 -39.70 -27.83 19.79
CA GLY A 347 -40.88 -28.54 20.28
C GLY A 347 -40.57 -29.50 21.43
N GLU A 348 -39.51 -30.29 21.29
CA GLU A 348 -39.09 -31.27 22.29
C GLU A 348 -38.55 -30.59 23.55
N ARG A 349 -37.78 -29.50 23.41
CA ARG A 349 -37.36 -28.68 24.54
C ARG A 349 -38.55 -28.12 25.33
N ALA A 350 -39.62 -27.73 24.64
CA ALA A 350 -40.85 -27.29 25.29
C ALA A 350 -41.51 -28.43 26.08
N GLU A 351 -41.61 -29.64 25.50
CA GLU A 351 -42.16 -30.81 26.21
C GLU A 351 -41.35 -31.21 27.44
N ILE A 352 -40.02 -31.19 27.33
CA ILE A 352 -39.11 -31.44 28.46
C ILE A 352 -39.37 -30.46 29.61
N LEU A 353 -39.48 -29.16 29.31
CA LEU A 353 -39.77 -28.14 30.33
C LEU A 353 -41.18 -28.31 30.92
N VAL A 354 -42.19 -28.59 30.09
CA VAL A 354 -43.55 -28.90 30.56
C VAL A 354 -43.54 -30.09 31.51
N GLY A 355 -42.82 -31.16 31.18
CA GLY A 355 -42.67 -32.34 32.03
C GLY A 355 -42.12 -32.01 33.42
N HIS A 356 -41.11 -31.14 33.50
CA HIS A 356 -40.56 -30.67 34.78
C HIS A 356 -41.53 -29.76 35.56
N MET A 357 -42.44 -29.06 34.88
CA MET A 357 -43.38 -28.13 35.49
C MET A 357 -44.67 -28.79 35.99
N ARG A 358 -45.13 -29.89 35.36
CA ARG A 358 -46.41 -30.54 35.66
C ARG A 358 -46.60 -30.97 37.13
N ALA A 359 -45.51 -31.19 37.87
CA ALA A 359 -45.59 -31.56 39.28
C ALA A 359 -46.05 -30.40 40.18
N ASN A 360 -45.75 -29.14 39.80
CA ASN A 360 -45.89 -27.98 40.68
C ASN A 360 -46.80 -26.89 40.10
N TYR A 361 -47.12 -26.96 38.80
CA TYR A 361 -47.89 -25.94 38.10
C TYR A 361 -49.09 -26.53 37.35
N ASN A 362 -50.14 -25.73 37.24
CA ASN A 362 -51.38 -25.99 36.53
C ASN A 362 -51.86 -24.72 35.79
N LYS A 363 -52.99 -24.82 35.09
CA LYS A 363 -53.53 -23.72 34.27
C LYS A 363 -53.75 -22.39 35.02
N ASN A 364 -53.97 -22.44 36.34
CA ASN A 364 -54.29 -21.27 37.14
C ASN A 364 -53.05 -20.53 37.66
N ASN A 365 -51.88 -21.17 37.68
CA ASN A 365 -50.66 -20.61 38.30
C ASN A 365 -49.40 -20.66 37.43
N VAL A 366 -49.48 -21.24 36.22
CA VAL A 366 -48.37 -21.22 35.27
C VAL A 366 -48.19 -19.80 34.71
N THR A 367 -46.99 -19.25 34.87
CA THR A 367 -46.63 -17.90 34.39
C THR A 367 -45.30 -17.93 33.67
N LYS A 368 -44.97 -16.84 32.95
CA LYS A 368 -43.64 -16.66 32.33
C LYS A 368 -42.51 -16.81 33.35
N HIS A 369 -42.70 -16.30 34.58
CA HIS A 369 -41.71 -16.43 35.66
C HIS A 369 -41.52 -17.88 36.07
N ALA A 370 -42.61 -18.64 36.26
CA ALA A 370 -42.54 -20.07 36.57
C ALA A 370 -41.74 -20.89 35.54
N VAL A 371 -41.89 -20.58 34.24
CA VAL A 371 -41.13 -21.23 33.16
C VAL A 371 -39.63 -20.91 33.27
N ILE A 372 -39.28 -19.65 33.47
CA ILE A 372 -37.89 -19.20 33.57
C ILE A 372 -37.21 -19.78 34.81
N ASP A 373 -37.91 -19.78 35.96
CA ASP A 373 -37.37 -20.27 37.22
C ASP A 373 -37.16 -21.78 37.17
N THR A 374 -38.13 -22.54 36.62
CA THR A 374 -37.97 -23.98 36.40
C THR A 374 -36.79 -24.28 35.48
N ALA A 375 -36.61 -23.51 34.39
CA ALA A 375 -35.47 -23.68 33.49
C ALA A 375 -34.14 -23.36 34.18
N LYS A 376 -34.08 -22.38 35.08
CA LYS A 376 -32.88 -22.08 35.87
C LYS A 376 -32.58 -23.18 36.89
N GLU A 377 -33.58 -23.60 37.67
CA GLU A 377 -33.46 -24.66 38.68
C GLU A 377 -32.97 -25.98 38.09
N ARG A 378 -33.47 -26.33 36.89
CA ARG A 378 -33.06 -27.52 36.16
C ARG A 378 -31.81 -27.34 35.30
N LYS A 379 -31.18 -26.16 35.32
CA LYS A 379 -30.02 -25.79 34.49
C LYS A 379 -30.29 -25.89 32.97
N LEU A 380 -31.54 -25.75 32.55
CA LEU A 380 -32.03 -25.75 31.17
C LEU A 380 -32.34 -24.34 30.63
N HIS A 381 -31.88 -23.28 31.30
CA HIS A 381 -32.12 -21.89 30.88
C HIS A 381 -31.69 -21.60 29.43
N TYR A 382 -30.71 -22.34 28.89
CA TYR A 382 -30.28 -22.21 27.49
C TYR A 382 -31.34 -22.65 26.47
N PHE A 383 -32.37 -23.40 26.88
CA PHE A 383 -33.54 -23.68 26.03
C PHE A 383 -34.29 -22.40 25.64
N LEU A 384 -34.10 -21.32 26.40
CA LEU A 384 -34.75 -20.02 26.20
C LEU A 384 -33.91 -19.04 25.35
N ASN A 385 -32.67 -19.39 24.99
CA ASN A 385 -31.71 -18.46 24.35
C ASN A 385 -32.08 -18.02 22.92
N GLY A 386 -33.00 -18.72 22.25
CA GLY A 386 -33.45 -18.37 20.88
C GLY A 386 -34.53 -17.29 20.89
N ASP A 387 -35.71 -17.65 21.38
CA ASP A 387 -36.84 -16.72 21.55
C ASP A 387 -37.58 -17.11 22.85
N GLN A 388 -37.12 -16.52 23.95
CA GLN A 388 -37.66 -16.77 25.29
C GLN A 388 -39.17 -16.51 25.35
N GLU A 389 -39.66 -15.48 24.66
CA GLU A 389 -41.07 -15.10 24.73
C GLU A 389 -41.95 -16.07 23.96
N LYS A 390 -41.53 -16.50 22.77
CA LYS A 390 -42.20 -17.55 21.99
C LYS A 390 -42.21 -18.87 22.75
N MET A 391 -41.07 -19.26 23.34
CA MET A 391 -40.98 -20.51 24.12
C MET A 391 -41.89 -20.48 25.35
N CYS A 392 -41.86 -19.40 26.14
CA CYS A 392 -42.74 -19.26 27.31
C CYS A 392 -44.22 -19.29 26.91
N ARG A 393 -44.63 -18.59 25.84
CA ARG A 393 -46.02 -18.63 25.35
C ARG A 393 -46.43 -20.03 24.91
N HIS A 394 -45.55 -20.73 24.19
CA HIS A 394 -45.81 -22.09 23.73
C HIS A 394 -45.97 -23.08 24.89
N ILE A 395 -45.13 -22.98 25.92
CA ILE A 395 -45.21 -23.82 27.12
C ILE A 395 -46.50 -23.53 27.91
N ILE A 396 -46.83 -22.26 28.16
CA ILE A 396 -48.05 -21.88 28.90
C ILE A 396 -49.30 -22.41 28.18
N ALA A 397 -49.33 -22.34 26.85
CA ALA A 397 -50.45 -22.87 26.06
C ALA A 397 -50.67 -24.38 26.24
N LYS A 398 -49.65 -25.16 26.63
CA LYS A 398 -49.78 -26.61 26.90
C LYS A 398 -50.41 -26.94 28.26
N PHE A 399 -50.63 -25.93 29.11
CA PHE A 399 -51.32 -26.08 30.39
C PHE A 399 -52.78 -25.61 30.34
N ASN A 400 -53.21 -24.96 29.26
CA ASN A 400 -54.57 -24.44 29.08
C ASN A 400 -55.60 -25.53 28.76
#